data_AF-A0A846CD97-F1
#
_entry.id   AF-A0A846CD97-F1
#
_cell.length_a   1.000
_cell.length_b   1.000
_cell.length_c   1.000
_cell.angle_alpha   90.00
_cell.angle_beta   90.00
_cell.angle_gamma   90.00
#
_symmetry.space_group_name_H-M   'P 1'
#
loop_
_entity.id
_entity.type
_entity.pdbx_description
1 polymer ?
#
loop_
_entity_poly.entity_id
_entity_poly.type
_entity_poly.pdbx_seq_one_letter_code
_entity_poly.pdbx_strand_id
1 'polypeptide(L)'
;MKIVSGSDDKTIKIWHRDGRLINTIQEKDKVNTVIFSPDGKHILSSVGDKMLKLWSLDGELIDTFEDHTDIVSKATFSPDGKMIASVSDNDTVILWDVEKKKLKKRINNDDREVNSINFSPESNILAIDYGYGLVTLYLLNGIFLKETQLYTTNSFLGEKFSPDGKAIAVQNQSGVLLLNADLDDLLNRACNWASAYLKTTDDESIKHLCD
;
A
#
# COMPACT_ATOMS: atom_id res chain seq x y z
N MET A 1 20.80 8.73 -6.87
CA MET A 1 19.55 7.95 -6.94
C MET A 1 19.88 6.58 -7.50
N LYS A 2 19.31 5.50 -6.95
CA LYS A 2 19.54 4.13 -7.39
C LYS A 2 18.26 3.56 -8.00
N ILE A 3 18.38 2.60 -8.89
CA ILE A 3 17.28 1.84 -9.48
C ILE A 3 17.51 0.37 -9.11
N VAL A 4 16.44 -0.36 -8.82
CA VAL A 4 16.48 -1.80 -8.57
C VAL A 4 15.56 -2.51 -9.55
N SER A 5 15.99 -3.67 -10.04
CA SER A 5 15.22 -4.51 -10.96
C SER A 5 15.36 -5.98 -10.56
N GLY A 6 14.23 -6.70 -10.52
CA GLY A 6 14.16 -8.16 -10.36
C GLY A 6 13.80 -8.80 -11.69
N SER A 7 14.19 -10.05 -11.90
CA SER A 7 14.03 -10.75 -13.18
C SER A 7 13.78 -12.25 -12.98
N ASP A 8 13.13 -12.86 -13.98
CA ASP A 8 12.95 -14.32 -14.09
C ASP A 8 14.29 -15.07 -14.27
N ASP A 9 15.36 -14.34 -14.64
CA ASP A 9 16.73 -14.87 -14.65
C ASP A 9 17.32 -15.10 -13.25
N LYS A 10 16.51 -14.91 -12.20
CA LYS A 10 16.86 -15.11 -10.80
C LYS A 10 17.87 -14.10 -10.28
N THR A 11 17.90 -12.90 -10.84
CA THR A 11 18.78 -11.83 -10.38
C THR A 11 18.02 -10.60 -9.90
N ILE A 12 18.58 -9.96 -8.88
CA ILE A 12 18.27 -8.57 -8.53
C ILE A 12 19.47 -7.73 -8.93
N LYS A 13 19.24 -6.70 -9.74
CA LYS A 13 20.29 -5.77 -10.17
C LYS A 13 20.06 -4.40 -9.57
N ILE A 14 21.14 -3.81 -9.08
CA ILE A 14 21.16 -2.46 -8.53
C ILE A 14 21.94 -1.58 -9.50
N TRP A 15 21.34 -0.47 -9.90
CA TRP A 15 21.90 0.44 -10.90
C TRP A 15 22.05 1.83 -10.33
N HIS A 16 23.07 2.53 -10.79
CA HIS A 16 23.12 3.98 -10.68
C HIS A 16 22.21 4.60 -11.75
N ARG A 17 21.68 5.80 -11.50
CA ARG A 17 20.73 6.46 -12.41
C ARG A 17 21.32 6.74 -13.81
N ASP A 18 22.65 6.80 -13.94
CA ASP A 18 23.34 6.93 -15.23
C ASP A 18 23.44 5.62 -16.03
N GLY A 19 22.86 4.52 -15.54
CA GLY A 19 22.84 3.22 -16.19
C GLY A 19 23.99 2.29 -15.77
N ARG A 20 24.92 2.73 -14.92
CA ARG A 20 26.00 1.86 -14.44
C ARG A 20 25.47 0.81 -13.47
N LEU A 21 25.79 -0.47 -13.73
CA LEU A 21 25.53 -1.57 -12.80
C LEU A 21 26.39 -1.40 -11.54
N ILE A 22 25.75 -1.39 -10.37
CA ILE A 22 26.41 -1.28 -9.06
C ILE A 22 26.64 -2.67 -8.48
N ASN A 23 25.58 -3.50 -8.45
CA ASN A 23 25.63 -4.83 -7.86
C ASN A 23 24.64 -5.78 -8.53
N THR A 24 24.89 -7.09 -8.42
CA THR A 24 23.96 -8.16 -8.79
C THR A 24 23.85 -9.15 -7.63
N ILE A 25 22.64 -9.35 -7.13
CA ILE A 25 22.32 -10.35 -6.11
C ILE A 25 21.72 -11.56 -6.83
N GLN A 26 22.28 -12.74 -6.58
CA GLN A 26 21.79 -13.99 -7.15
C GLN A 26 20.75 -14.61 -6.22
N GLU A 27 19.55 -14.84 -6.76
CA GLU A 27 18.46 -15.53 -6.07
C GLU A 27 18.39 -16.99 -6.52
N LYS A 28 17.69 -17.80 -5.72
CA LYS A 28 17.47 -19.22 -6.02
C LYS A 28 16.35 -19.43 -7.05
N ASP A 29 15.50 -18.43 -7.22
CA ASP A 29 14.34 -18.47 -8.12
C ASP A 29 14.01 -17.10 -8.70
N LYS A 30 13.00 -17.05 -9.58
CA LYS A 30 12.45 -15.82 -10.17
C LYS A 30 12.12 -14.78 -9.09
N VAL A 31 12.30 -13.52 -9.44
CA VAL A 31 12.02 -12.38 -8.57
C VAL A 31 10.76 -11.67 -9.06
N ASN A 32 9.62 -11.90 -8.40
CA ASN A 32 8.34 -11.35 -8.86
C ASN A 32 8.15 -9.88 -8.44
N THR A 33 8.69 -9.50 -7.28
CA THR A 33 8.64 -8.11 -6.80
C THR A 33 10.00 -7.69 -6.27
N VAL A 34 10.34 -6.41 -6.46
CA VAL A 34 11.51 -5.80 -5.84
C VAL A 34 11.26 -4.33 -5.53
N ILE A 35 11.58 -3.91 -4.30
CA ILE A 35 11.38 -2.54 -3.82
C ILE A 35 12.53 -2.10 -2.92
N PHE A 36 12.85 -0.82 -2.90
CA PHE A 36 13.72 -0.25 -1.87
C PHE A 36 12.94 -0.01 -0.57
N SER A 37 13.64 -0.11 0.56
CA SER A 37 13.17 0.51 1.81
C SER A 37 13.10 2.04 1.66
N PRO A 38 12.25 2.73 2.44
CA PRO A 38 12.09 4.19 2.32
C PRO A 38 13.38 4.98 2.57
N ASP A 39 14.27 4.46 3.43
CA ASP A 39 15.59 5.03 3.70
C ASP A 39 16.62 4.74 2.59
N GLY A 40 16.27 3.93 1.59
CA GLY A 40 17.12 3.53 0.47
C GLY A 40 18.31 2.64 0.83
N LYS A 41 18.34 2.07 2.03
CA LYS A 41 19.46 1.25 2.53
C LYS A 41 19.25 -0.26 2.35
N HIS A 42 18.03 -0.70 2.09
CA HIS A 42 17.69 -2.11 1.96
C HIS A 42 16.84 -2.35 0.73
N ILE A 43 16.81 -3.60 0.28
CA ILE A 43 15.95 -4.08 -0.80
C ILE A 43 15.08 -5.21 -0.26
N LEU A 44 13.80 -5.16 -0.55
CA LEU A 44 12.89 -6.29 -0.34
C LEU A 44 12.62 -6.95 -1.69
N SER A 45 12.73 -8.27 -1.74
CA SER A 45 12.36 -9.08 -2.91
C SER A 45 11.35 -10.17 -2.52
N SER A 46 10.52 -10.62 -3.47
CA SER A 46 9.82 -11.90 -3.35
C SER A 46 10.50 -12.97 -4.20
N VAL A 47 10.69 -14.15 -3.64
CA VAL A 47 11.51 -15.21 -4.25
C VAL A 47 10.85 -16.57 -4.04
N GLY A 48 10.87 -17.40 -5.09
CA GLY A 48 10.59 -18.85 -4.95
C GLY A 48 9.21 -19.15 -4.38
N ASP A 49 8.23 -18.36 -4.82
CA ASP A 49 6.81 -18.62 -4.67
C ASP A 49 6.17 -18.42 -3.29
N LYS A 50 6.86 -18.08 -2.18
CA LYS A 50 6.16 -17.89 -0.87
C LYS A 50 6.82 -16.93 0.12
N MET A 51 7.99 -16.39 -0.21
CA MET A 51 8.81 -15.70 0.79
C MET A 51 9.14 -14.29 0.32
N LEU A 52 9.29 -13.41 1.30
CA LEU A 52 9.98 -12.14 1.10
C LEU A 52 11.36 -12.21 1.72
N LYS A 53 12.34 -11.56 1.09
CA LYS A 53 13.70 -11.46 1.60
C LYS A 53 14.14 -10.02 1.65
N LEU A 54 14.80 -9.65 2.74
CA LEU A 54 15.38 -8.34 2.96
C LEU A 54 16.90 -8.41 2.77
N TRP A 55 17.43 -7.53 1.94
CA TRP A 55 18.83 -7.53 1.54
C TRP A 55 19.50 -6.20 1.87
N SER A 56 20.79 -6.26 2.23
CA SER A 56 21.66 -5.10 2.16
C SER A 56 21.98 -4.80 0.68
N LEU A 57 22.39 -3.56 0.40
CA LEU A 57 22.78 -3.16 -0.96
C LEU A 57 24.05 -3.87 -1.47
N ASP A 58 24.86 -4.39 -0.55
CA ASP A 58 26.05 -5.17 -0.86
C ASP A 58 25.70 -6.64 -1.19
N GLY A 59 24.45 -7.04 -1.01
CA GLY A 59 23.92 -8.35 -1.39
C GLY A 59 23.87 -9.36 -0.24
N GLU A 60 24.02 -8.90 1.00
CA GLU A 60 23.85 -9.77 2.17
C GLU A 60 22.37 -9.94 2.51
N LEU A 61 21.96 -11.18 2.77
CA LEU A 61 20.63 -11.48 3.25
C LEU A 61 20.52 -11.06 4.73
N ILE A 62 19.65 -10.09 5.01
CA ILE A 62 19.38 -9.58 6.35
C ILE A 62 18.26 -10.38 7.02
N ASP A 63 17.23 -10.73 6.26
CA ASP A 63 16.07 -11.45 6.78
C ASP A 63 15.24 -12.16 5.73
N THR A 64 14.41 -13.09 6.19
CA THR A 64 13.40 -13.77 5.41
C THR A 64 12.05 -13.74 6.15
N PHE A 65 11.00 -13.32 5.45
CA PHE A 65 9.64 -13.34 5.96
C PHE A 65 8.88 -14.51 5.31
N GLU A 66 8.59 -15.53 6.12
CA GLU A 66 7.98 -16.79 5.70
C GLU A 66 6.65 -16.98 6.42
N ASP A 67 5.54 -16.94 5.67
CA ASP A 67 4.19 -17.21 6.22
C ASP A 67 3.14 -17.31 5.09
N HIS A 68 3.40 -16.70 3.93
CA HIS A 68 2.55 -16.86 2.75
C HIS A 68 2.48 -18.31 2.32
N THR A 69 1.27 -18.72 1.91
CA THR A 69 1.00 -20.08 1.44
C THR A 69 1.03 -20.19 -0.08
N ASP A 70 1.18 -19.06 -0.79
CA ASP A 70 1.21 -18.93 -2.24
C ASP A 70 2.14 -17.79 -2.70
N ILE A 71 2.31 -17.64 -4.03
CA ILE A 71 3.22 -16.71 -4.70
C ILE A 71 3.00 -15.28 -4.23
N VAL A 72 4.01 -14.68 -3.63
CA VAL A 72 3.97 -13.26 -3.26
C VAL A 72 4.13 -12.41 -4.52
N SER A 73 3.00 -11.89 -5.02
CA SER A 73 2.93 -11.07 -6.23
C SER A 73 3.14 -9.59 -5.96
N LYS A 74 2.83 -9.09 -4.76
CA LYS A 74 2.96 -7.66 -4.43
C LYS A 74 3.54 -7.47 -3.04
N ALA A 75 4.38 -6.45 -2.88
CA ALA A 75 4.85 -5.99 -1.59
C ALA A 75 5.09 -4.48 -1.60
N THR A 76 4.95 -3.84 -0.44
CA THR A 76 5.29 -2.44 -0.24
C THR A 76 5.76 -2.17 1.18
N PHE A 77 6.65 -1.19 1.34
CA PHE A 77 7.00 -0.65 2.65
C PHE A 77 6.03 0.45 3.06
N SER A 78 5.75 0.50 4.35
CA SER A 78 5.26 1.74 4.98
C SER A 78 6.31 2.85 4.84
N PRO A 79 5.91 4.12 4.62
CA PRO A 79 6.85 5.25 4.49
C PRO A 79 7.83 5.41 5.66
N ASP A 80 7.43 5.07 6.89
CA ASP A 80 8.31 5.09 8.06
C ASP A 80 9.28 3.89 8.14
N GLY A 81 9.14 2.92 7.23
CA GLY A 81 9.99 1.73 7.11
C GLY A 81 9.73 0.65 8.16
N LYS A 82 8.75 0.81 9.06
CA LYS A 82 8.54 -0.11 10.18
C LYS A 82 7.68 -1.32 9.85
N MET A 83 6.89 -1.21 8.79
CA MET A 83 6.02 -2.28 8.31
C MET A 83 6.24 -2.58 6.83
N ILE A 84 6.01 -3.84 6.48
CA ILE A 84 5.83 -4.32 5.11
C ILE A 84 4.39 -4.82 4.99
N ALA A 85 3.72 -4.46 3.90
CA ALA A 85 2.50 -5.13 3.45
C ALA A 85 2.84 -5.99 2.24
N SER A 86 2.21 -7.15 2.14
CA SER A 86 2.44 -8.07 1.03
C SER A 86 1.19 -8.87 0.72
N VAL A 87 1.07 -9.28 -0.53
CA VAL A 87 -0.08 -9.99 -1.10
C VAL A 87 0.44 -11.22 -1.83
N SER A 88 -0.20 -12.36 -1.61
CA SER A 88 0.01 -13.57 -2.40
C SER A 88 -1.07 -13.80 -3.45
N ASP A 89 -0.84 -14.70 -4.40
CA ASP A 89 -1.76 -15.03 -5.50
C ASP A 89 -3.07 -15.68 -5.05
N ASN A 90 -3.15 -16.16 -3.81
CA ASN A 90 -4.40 -16.54 -3.15
C ASN A 90 -5.03 -15.37 -2.36
N ASP A 91 -4.66 -14.15 -2.73
CA ASP A 91 -5.14 -12.86 -2.23
C ASP A 91 -4.94 -12.59 -0.73
N THR A 92 -4.21 -13.45 -0.02
CA THR A 92 -3.91 -13.23 1.40
C THR A 92 -3.00 -12.02 1.56
N VAL A 93 -3.44 -11.05 2.37
CA VAL A 93 -2.61 -9.88 2.72
C VAL A 93 -1.97 -10.10 4.09
N ILE A 94 -0.64 -9.98 4.15
CA ILE A 94 0.14 -10.08 5.39
C ILE A 94 0.86 -8.77 5.67
N LEU A 95 0.68 -8.29 6.90
CA LEU A 95 1.44 -7.21 7.50
C LEU A 95 2.57 -7.78 8.36
N TRP A 96 3.77 -7.28 8.12
CA TRP A 96 4.99 -7.65 8.84
C TRP A 96 5.50 -6.48 9.66
N ASP A 97 6.03 -6.78 10.84
CA ASP A 97 6.81 -5.83 11.65
C ASP A 97 8.29 -6.03 11.27
N VAL A 98 8.92 -5.01 10.71
CA VAL A 98 10.30 -5.07 10.18
C VAL A 98 11.31 -5.18 11.31
N GLU A 99 11.12 -4.42 12.40
CA GLU A 99 12.03 -4.44 13.55
C GLU A 99 11.95 -5.76 14.32
N LYS A 100 10.73 -6.27 14.52
CA LYS A 100 10.50 -7.54 15.21
C LYS A 100 10.64 -8.75 14.30
N LYS A 101 10.84 -8.53 13.00
CA LYS A 101 11.10 -9.57 12.00
C LYS A 101 10.04 -10.68 12.01
N LYS A 102 8.77 -10.29 12.13
CA LYS A 102 7.68 -11.25 12.32
C LYS A 102 6.38 -10.80 11.71
N LEU A 103 5.51 -11.78 11.46
CA LEU A 103 4.13 -11.52 11.13
C LEU A 103 3.47 -10.70 12.25
N LYS A 104 2.81 -9.62 11.84
CA LYS A 104 2.00 -8.78 12.72
C LYS A 104 0.53 -9.11 12.59
N LYS A 105 0.02 -9.26 11.37
CA LYS A 105 -1.40 -9.53 11.10
C LYS A 105 -1.62 -10.13 9.71
N ARG A 106 -2.54 -11.09 9.62
CA ARG A 106 -3.18 -11.50 8.36
C ARG A 106 -4.48 -10.73 8.19
N ILE A 107 -4.72 -10.18 7.01
CA ILE A 107 -5.98 -9.55 6.65
C ILE A 107 -6.69 -10.53 5.73
N ASN A 108 -7.86 -11.01 6.18
CA ASN A 108 -8.75 -11.79 5.33
C ASN A 108 -9.48 -10.82 4.40
N ASN A 109 -9.43 -11.13 3.11
CA ASN A 109 -10.00 -10.36 2.01
C ASN A 109 -11.27 -11.02 1.44
N ASP A 110 -11.77 -12.08 2.08
CA ASP A 110 -12.97 -12.83 1.69
C ASP A 110 -12.94 -13.29 0.21
N ASP A 111 -11.81 -13.85 -0.21
CA ASP A 111 -11.57 -14.34 -1.57
C ASP A 111 -11.73 -13.27 -2.68
N ARG A 112 -11.61 -11.99 -2.33
CA ARG A 112 -11.58 -10.88 -3.31
C ARG A 112 -10.16 -10.67 -3.84
N GLU A 113 -10.04 -10.64 -5.17
CA GLU A 113 -8.77 -10.36 -5.86
C GLU A 113 -8.17 -9.01 -5.44
N VAL A 114 -6.92 -9.02 -5.00
CA VAL A 114 -6.21 -7.81 -4.56
C VAL A 114 -5.45 -7.16 -5.71
N ASN A 115 -6.03 -6.05 -6.21
CA ASN A 115 -5.47 -5.01 -7.07
C ASN A 115 -4.09 -4.51 -6.65
N SER A 116 -4.03 -4.05 -5.42
CA SER A 116 -2.94 -3.22 -4.95
C SER A 116 -2.97 -3.12 -3.44
N ILE A 117 -1.82 -2.75 -2.90
CA ILE A 117 -1.66 -2.36 -1.50
C ILE A 117 -0.78 -1.12 -1.41
N ASN A 118 -1.25 -0.08 -0.72
CA ASN A 118 -0.50 1.15 -0.53
C ASN A 118 -0.70 1.69 0.89
N PHE A 119 0.39 2.10 1.53
CA PHE A 119 0.31 2.82 2.80
C PHE A 119 0.02 4.31 2.55
N SER A 120 -0.68 4.94 3.49
CA SER A 120 -0.74 6.40 3.58
C SER A 120 0.66 6.97 3.87
N PRO A 121 0.97 8.22 3.47
CA PRO A 121 2.25 8.87 3.76
C PRO A 121 2.61 8.90 5.26
N GLU A 122 1.61 9.08 6.12
CA GLU A 122 1.76 9.07 7.58
C GLU A 122 1.92 7.66 8.18
N SER A 123 1.97 6.61 7.35
CA SER A 123 2.17 5.22 7.77
C SER A 123 1.16 4.70 8.79
N ASN A 124 -0.06 5.25 8.83
CA ASN A 124 -1.11 4.90 9.77
C ASN A 124 -2.30 4.16 9.14
N ILE A 125 -2.45 4.24 7.82
CA ILE A 125 -3.52 3.61 7.03
C ILE A 125 -2.90 2.71 5.96
N LEU A 126 -3.49 1.54 5.76
CA LEU A 126 -3.29 0.70 4.58
C LEU A 126 -4.54 0.79 3.69
N ALA A 127 -4.36 1.19 2.43
CA ALA A 127 -5.36 1.03 1.39
C ALA A 127 -5.13 -0.29 0.68
N ILE A 128 -6.20 -1.08 0.54
CA ILE A 128 -6.24 -2.29 -0.26
C ILE A 128 -7.26 -2.06 -1.36
N ASP A 129 -6.82 -2.14 -2.61
CA ASP A 129 -7.73 -2.14 -3.75
C ASP A 129 -8.12 -3.58 -4.08
N TYR A 130 -9.41 -3.82 -4.07
CA TYR A 130 -10.02 -5.03 -4.59
C TYR A 130 -10.59 -4.71 -5.97
N GLY A 131 -10.49 -5.67 -6.90
CA GLY A 131 -11.02 -5.54 -8.26
C GLY A 131 -12.36 -4.81 -8.36
N TYR A 132 -12.63 -4.24 -9.53
CA TYR A 132 -13.86 -3.47 -9.83
C TYR A 132 -13.95 -2.10 -9.14
N GLY A 133 -12.95 -1.67 -8.37
CA GLY A 133 -12.86 -0.33 -7.80
C GLY A 133 -13.36 -0.18 -6.38
N LEU A 134 -13.28 -1.28 -5.66
CA LEU A 134 -13.57 -1.33 -4.24
C LEU A 134 -12.26 -1.12 -3.48
N VAL A 135 -12.12 0.04 -2.83
CA VAL A 135 -10.96 0.30 -1.97
C VAL A 135 -11.37 0.26 -0.52
N THR A 136 -10.61 -0.51 0.27
CA THR A 136 -10.78 -0.61 1.71
C THR A 136 -9.61 0.02 2.43
N LEU A 137 -9.93 0.86 3.41
CA LEU A 137 -8.98 1.55 4.27
C LEU A 137 -8.97 0.90 5.65
N TYR A 138 -7.79 0.44 6.06
CA TYR A 138 -7.52 -0.14 7.37
C TYR A 138 -6.59 0.77 8.16
N LEU A 139 -6.92 1.07 9.42
CA LEU A 139 -5.92 1.55 10.37
C LEU A 139 -4.97 0.40 10.71
N LEU A 140 -3.68 0.70 10.81
CA LEU A 140 -2.66 -0.31 11.15
C LEU A 140 -2.74 -0.82 12.59
N ASN A 141 -3.56 -0.19 13.43
CA ASN A 141 -3.96 -0.74 14.74
C ASN A 141 -4.98 -1.89 14.60
N GLY A 142 -5.42 -2.20 13.39
CA GLY A 142 -6.31 -3.30 13.05
C GLY A 142 -7.77 -2.92 12.93
N ILE A 143 -8.12 -1.64 13.08
CA ILE A 143 -9.49 -1.12 12.93
C ILE A 143 -9.80 -0.90 11.45
N PHE A 144 -10.91 -1.45 10.98
CA PHE A 144 -11.48 -1.09 9.68
C PHE A 144 -12.04 0.33 9.74
N LEU A 145 -11.65 1.18 8.79
CA LEU A 145 -12.19 2.54 8.71
C LEU A 145 -13.39 2.61 7.79
N LYS A 146 -13.19 2.16 6.55
CA LYS A 146 -14.12 2.41 5.47
C LYS A 146 -13.81 1.51 4.29
N GLU A 147 -14.88 1.10 3.63
CA GLU A 147 -14.85 0.55 2.29
C GLU A 147 -15.61 1.52 1.39
N THR A 148 -15.06 1.81 0.22
CA THR A 148 -15.65 2.77 -0.73
C THR A 148 -15.45 2.28 -2.16
N GLN A 149 -16.53 2.33 -2.93
CA GLN A 149 -16.47 2.17 -4.38
C GLN A 149 -15.95 3.48 -4.99
N LEU A 150 -14.72 3.49 -5.48
CA LEU A 150 -14.09 4.67 -6.06
C LEU A 150 -14.33 4.77 -7.57
N TYR A 151 -14.58 3.66 -8.26
CA TYR A 151 -14.87 3.61 -9.71
C TYR A 151 -15.71 2.38 -10.03
N THR A 152 -16.39 2.39 -11.18
CA THR A 152 -17.39 1.36 -11.55
C THR A 152 -16.97 0.52 -12.75
N THR A 153 -15.69 0.55 -13.13
CA THR A 153 -15.20 -0.07 -14.37
C THR A 153 -14.20 -1.18 -14.09
N ASN A 154 -14.31 -2.27 -14.83
CA ASN A 154 -13.52 -3.49 -14.68
C ASN A 154 -12.08 -3.37 -15.20
N SER A 155 -11.65 -2.19 -15.66
CA SER A 155 -10.30 -1.99 -16.18
C SER A 155 -9.55 -0.95 -15.36
N PHE A 156 -8.91 -1.44 -14.30
CA PHE A 156 -8.11 -0.66 -13.39
C PHE A 156 -6.63 -0.94 -13.62
N LEU A 157 -5.80 0.10 -13.56
CA LEU A 157 -4.37 0.00 -13.84
C LEU A 157 -3.48 0.36 -12.64
N GLY A 158 -4.02 1.03 -11.62
CA GLY A 158 -3.30 1.32 -10.38
C GLY A 158 -3.73 2.60 -9.67
N GLU A 159 -3.42 2.66 -8.38
CA GLU A 159 -3.65 3.80 -7.50
C GLU A 159 -2.39 4.20 -6.73
N LYS A 160 -2.28 5.51 -6.48
CA LYS A 160 -1.18 6.13 -5.73
C LYS A 160 -1.70 7.30 -4.91
N PHE A 161 -1.28 7.39 -3.66
CA PHE A 161 -1.41 8.61 -2.87
C PHE A 161 -0.49 9.70 -3.42
N SER A 162 -0.93 10.95 -3.37
CA SER A 162 -0.04 12.09 -3.51
C SER A 162 0.99 12.09 -2.38
N PRO A 163 2.19 12.67 -2.59
CA PRO A 163 3.24 12.70 -1.57
C PRO A 163 2.82 13.34 -0.24
N ASP A 164 1.89 14.29 -0.29
CA ASP A 164 1.29 14.96 0.88
C ASP A 164 0.07 14.23 1.46
N GLY A 165 -0.37 13.12 0.86
CA GLY A 165 -1.50 12.30 1.31
C GLY A 165 -2.87 12.92 1.07
N LYS A 166 -2.94 14.11 0.48
CA LYS A 166 -4.18 14.88 0.29
C LYS A 166 -4.99 14.45 -0.94
N ALA A 167 -4.42 13.63 -1.81
CA ALA A 167 -5.11 13.11 -2.97
C ALA A 167 -4.78 11.64 -3.23
N ILE A 168 -5.71 10.94 -3.87
CA ILE A 168 -5.48 9.61 -4.43
C ILE A 168 -5.72 9.70 -5.94
N ALA A 169 -4.68 9.42 -6.71
CA ALA A 169 -4.78 9.23 -8.15
C ALA A 169 -5.17 7.79 -8.44
N VAL A 170 -6.20 7.61 -9.27
CA VAL A 170 -6.76 6.32 -9.66
C VAL A 170 -6.83 6.27 -11.17
N GLN A 171 -6.23 5.27 -11.82
CA GLN A 171 -6.22 5.14 -13.28
C GLN A 171 -7.09 3.98 -13.77
N ASN A 172 -7.93 4.24 -14.78
CA ASN A 172 -8.67 3.22 -15.53
C ASN A 172 -8.49 3.38 -17.05
N GLN A 173 -9.10 2.48 -17.84
CA GLN A 173 -9.10 2.57 -19.31
C GLN A 173 -9.64 3.90 -19.87
N SER A 174 -10.48 4.61 -19.12
CA SER A 174 -11.15 5.84 -19.54
C SER A 174 -10.40 7.12 -19.10
N GLY A 175 -9.36 7.02 -18.28
CA GLY A 175 -8.56 8.16 -17.82
C GLY A 175 -8.03 8.04 -16.39
N VAL A 176 -7.71 9.20 -15.80
CA VAL A 176 -7.22 9.33 -14.42
C VAL A 176 -8.24 10.14 -13.61
N LEU A 177 -8.69 9.58 -12.49
CA LEU A 177 -9.52 10.26 -11.50
C LEU A 177 -8.61 10.72 -10.34
N LEU A 178 -8.82 11.94 -9.86
CA LEU A 178 -8.20 12.46 -8.65
C LEU A 178 -9.25 12.59 -7.55
N LEU A 179 -9.06 11.85 -6.47
CA LEU A 179 -9.90 11.91 -5.29
C LEU A 179 -9.26 12.81 -4.25
N ASN A 180 -10.06 13.66 -3.62
CA ASN A 180 -9.62 14.43 -2.46
C ASN A 180 -9.62 13.51 -1.23
N ALA A 181 -8.44 13.32 -0.64
CA ALA A 181 -8.20 12.56 0.58
C ALA A 181 -7.69 13.45 1.73
N ASP A 182 -7.74 14.77 1.57
CA ASP A 182 -7.42 15.74 2.62
C ASP A 182 -8.48 15.66 3.72
N LEU A 183 -8.16 14.92 4.78
CA LEU A 183 -9.08 14.68 5.88
C LEU A 183 -9.45 15.98 6.60
N ASP A 184 -8.53 16.95 6.68
CA ASP A 184 -8.79 18.24 7.30
C ASP A 184 -9.79 19.05 6.45
N ASP A 185 -9.62 19.08 5.12
CA ASP A 185 -10.61 19.70 4.22
C ASP A 185 -11.97 19.01 4.32
N LEU A 186 -11.99 17.68 4.30
CA LEU A 186 -13.24 16.91 4.39
C LEU A 186 -13.95 17.14 5.73
N LEU A 187 -13.21 17.16 6.84
CA LEU A 187 -13.75 17.48 8.16
C LEU A 187 -14.29 18.92 8.21
N ASN A 188 -13.52 19.89 7.72
CA ASN A 188 -13.97 21.28 7.67
C ASN A 188 -15.26 21.43 6.83
N ARG A 189 -15.34 20.77 5.67
CA ARG A 189 -16.54 20.77 4.82
C ARG A 189 -17.72 20.11 5.51
N ALA A 190 -17.51 18.98 6.18
CA ALA A 190 -18.55 18.29 6.95
C ALA A 190 -19.04 19.14 8.12
N CYS A 191 -18.14 19.77 8.88
CA CYS A 191 -18.47 20.69 9.96
C CYS A 191 -19.24 21.92 9.45
N ASN A 192 -18.79 22.52 8.34
CA ASN A 192 -19.49 23.64 7.71
C ASN A 192 -20.89 23.25 7.24
N TRP A 193 -21.03 22.07 6.62
CA TRP A 193 -22.32 21.54 6.21
C TRP A 193 -23.24 21.27 7.41
N ALA A 194 -22.72 20.62 8.45
CA ALA A 194 -23.48 20.34 9.67
C ALA A 194 -23.94 21.63 10.34
N SER A 195 -23.06 22.64 10.45
CA SER A 195 -23.42 23.96 10.99
C SER A 195 -24.49 24.65 10.14
N ALA A 196 -24.37 24.59 8.81
CA ALA A 196 -25.38 25.17 7.91
C ALA A 196 -26.74 24.46 8.06
N TYR A 197 -26.75 23.12 8.07
CA TYR A 197 -27.95 22.31 8.26
C TYR A 197 -28.62 22.60 9.62
N LEU A 198 -27.86 22.62 10.70
CA LEU A 198 -28.38 22.92 12.05
C LEU A 198 -28.95 24.34 12.15
N LYS A 199 -28.46 25.30 11.35
CA LYS A 199 -29.04 26.65 11.29
C LYS A 199 -30.33 26.72 10.49
N THR A 200 -30.49 25.86 9.47
CA THR A 200 -31.63 25.90 8.54
C THR A 200 -32.68 24.84 8.79
N THR A 201 -32.45 23.89 9.68
CA THR A 201 -33.40 22.81 10.00
C THR A 201 -34.65 23.34 10.71
N ASP A 202 -35.80 22.72 10.43
CA ASP A 202 -37.05 23.01 11.13
C ASP A 202 -37.15 22.27 12.48
N ASP A 203 -36.25 21.32 12.74
CA ASP A 203 -36.18 20.58 13.99
C ASP A 203 -35.49 21.41 15.09
N GLU A 204 -36.28 22.07 15.95
CA GLU A 204 -35.77 22.89 17.04
C GLU A 204 -35.01 22.10 18.11
N SER A 205 -35.23 20.79 18.22
CA SER A 205 -34.59 19.97 19.25
C SER A 205 -33.08 19.83 19.04
N ILE A 206 -32.57 20.03 17.83
CA ILE A 206 -31.16 19.84 17.48
C ILE A 206 -30.41 21.15 17.21
N LYS A 207 -31.09 22.30 17.10
CA LYS A 207 -30.46 23.60 16.80
C LYS A 207 -29.37 24.01 17.80
N HIS A 208 -29.56 23.65 19.07
CA HIS A 208 -28.64 23.96 20.17
C HIS A 208 -27.28 23.24 20.06
N LEU A 209 -27.15 22.24 19.19
CA LEU A 209 -25.87 21.55 18.93
C LEU A 209 -24.87 22.41 18.15
N CYS A 210 -25.26 23.63 17.76
CA CYS A 210 -24.45 24.56 16.99
C CYS A 210 -23.72 25.63 17.83
N ASP A 211 -23.98 25.67 19.14
CA ASP A 211 -23.39 26.61 20.13
C ASP A 211 -22.14 26.02 20.82
#